data_AF-A0A924LHH5-F1
#
_entry.id   AF-A0A924LHH5-F1
#
_cell.length_a   1.000
_cell.length_b   1.000
_cell.length_c   1.000
_cell.angle_alpha   90.00
_cell.angle_beta   90.00
_cell.angle_gamma   90.00
#
_symmetry.space_group_name_H-M   'P 1'
#
loop_
_entity.id
_entity.type
_entity.pdbx_description
1 polymer ?
#
loop_
_entity_poly.entity_id
_entity_poly.type
_entity_poly.pdbx_seq_one_letter_code
_entity_poly.pdbx_strand_id
1 'polypeptide(L)'
;MAALSNDNTRLDAGGVIQRLEECGRTLLALPAGGYSTRMRGFNLDVVRSAVEANGWEGGKLRPSIPSASHITRMDDALRWVQLIPQDRYVLRRIVGARSLVSPLNDKHLFPWRRLGTMLGADHKAIQRWHAQGIDLIVAGLNGIVPSQIKRAERVSATQK
;
A
#
# COMPACT_ATOMS: atom_id res chain seq x y z
N MET A 1 -34.85 -6.61 11.51
CA MET A 1 -33.99 -6.11 10.42
C MET A 1 -32.93 -5.23 11.06
N ALA A 2 -31.72 -5.75 11.19
CA ALA A 2 -30.64 -5.12 11.95
C ALA A 2 -30.14 -3.85 11.25
N ALA A 3 -29.90 -2.82 12.05
CA ALA A 3 -29.34 -1.54 11.66
C ALA A 3 -28.02 -1.73 10.92
N LEU A 4 -27.95 -1.25 9.68
CA LEU A 4 -26.68 -1.04 8.99
C LEU A 4 -25.98 0.12 9.70
N SER A 5 -25.05 -0.23 10.57
CA SER A 5 -24.17 0.70 11.27
C SER A 5 -23.58 1.69 10.26
N ASN A 6 -24.05 2.94 10.32
CA ASN A 6 -23.33 4.10 9.82
C ASN A 6 -22.07 4.28 10.68
N ASP A 7 -21.10 3.41 10.50
CA ASP A 7 -19.77 3.64 11.04
C ASP A 7 -19.07 4.60 10.08
N ASN A 8 -19.17 5.87 10.42
CA ASN A 8 -18.23 6.92 10.02
C ASN A 8 -16.85 6.64 10.64
N THR A 9 -16.37 5.40 10.49
CA THR A 9 -15.15 4.88 11.09
C THR A 9 -13.98 5.51 10.38
N ARG A 10 -13.29 6.40 11.09
CA ARG A 10 -11.94 6.84 10.73
C ARG A 10 -11.11 5.62 10.39
N LEU A 11 -10.49 5.63 9.21
CA LEU A 11 -9.58 4.56 8.82
C LEU A 11 -8.33 4.66 9.70
N ASP A 12 -7.94 3.55 10.31
CA ASP A 12 -6.74 3.43 11.12
C ASP A 12 -5.59 2.80 10.31
N ALA A 13 -4.39 2.79 10.88
CA ALA A 13 -3.21 2.26 10.22
C ALA A 13 -3.36 0.77 9.85
N GLY A 14 -3.98 -0.02 10.73
CA GLY A 14 -4.21 -1.45 10.51
C GLY A 14 -5.12 -1.71 9.30
N GLY A 15 -6.26 -1.01 9.23
CA GLY A 15 -7.19 -1.12 8.10
C GLY A 15 -6.59 -0.65 6.78
N VAL A 16 -5.77 0.42 6.80
CA VAL A 16 -5.04 0.87 5.61
C VAL A 16 -4.05 -0.19 5.13
N ILE A 17 -3.25 -0.77 6.03
CA ILE A 17 -2.28 -1.81 5.69
C ILE A 17 -2.99 -3.03 5.09
N GLN A 18 -4.04 -3.53 5.76
CA GLN A 18 -4.79 -4.69 5.31
C GLN A 18 -5.37 -4.50 3.90
N ARG A 19 -5.92 -3.30 3.62
CA ARG A 19 -6.50 -2.98 2.32
C ARG A 19 -5.44 -2.83 1.23
N LEU A 20 -4.27 -2.27 1.55
CA LEU A 20 -3.14 -2.22 0.63
C LEU A 20 -2.62 -3.62 0.31
N GLU A 21 -2.56 -4.51 1.30
CA GLU A 21 -2.15 -5.92 1.10
C GLU A 21 -3.18 -6.71 0.27
N GLU A 22 -4.47 -6.51 0.51
CA GLU A 22 -5.54 -7.06 -0.33
C GLU A 22 -5.41 -6.58 -1.79
N CYS A 23 -5.14 -5.29 -1.98
CA CYS A 23 -4.88 -4.69 -3.28
C CYS A 23 -3.67 -5.35 -3.96
N GLY A 24 -2.55 -5.55 -3.26
CA GLY A 24 -1.37 -6.20 -3.83
C GLY A 24 -1.59 -7.66 -4.20
N ARG A 25 -2.32 -8.43 -3.37
CA ARG A 25 -2.75 -9.80 -3.73
C ARG A 25 -3.58 -9.80 -5.00
N THR A 26 -4.55 -8.90 -5.08
CA THR A 26 -5.45 -8.76 -6.24
C THR A 26 -4.66 -8.42 -7.50
N LEU A 27 -3.75 -7.45 -7.41
CA LEU A 27 -2.90 -7.02 -8.52
C LEU A 27 -2.05 -8.18 -9.06
N LEU A 28 -1.44 -8.95 -8.17
CA LEU A 28 -0.60 -10.10 -8.53
C LEU A 28 -1.39 -11.32 -9.02
N ALA A 29 -2.71 -11.36 -8.79
CA ALA A 29 -3.59 -12.40 -9.30
C ALA A 29 -4.15 -12.08 -10.70
N LEU A 30 -3.96 -10.85 -11.19
CA LEU A 30 -4.37 -10.49 -12.54
C LEU A 30 -3.50 -11.20 -13.60
N PRO A 31 -4.10 -11.68 -14.71
CA PRO A 31 -3.34 -12.27 -15.80
C PRO A 31 -2.44 -11.24 -16.47
N ALA A 32 -1.26 -11.67 -16.93
CA ALA A 32 -0.29 -10.82 -17.64
C ALA A 32 -0.83 -10.20 -18.95
N GLY A 33 -1.94 -10.72 -19.49
CA GLY A 33 -2.63 -10.21 -20.69
C GLY A 33 -4.12 -9.97 -20.47
N GLY A 34 -4.62 -8.79 -20.88
CA GLY A 34 -6.02 -8.35 -20.80
C GLY A 34 -6.20 -6.83 -21.00
N TYR A 35 -7.44 -6.38 -21.26
CA TYR A 35 -7.82 -4.99 -21.62
C TYR A 35 -7.71 -3.92 -20.50
N SER A 36 -7.11 -4.19 -19.35
CA SER A 36 -6.90 -3.15 -18.33
C SER A 36 -5.54 -2.47 -18.52
N THR A 37 -5.45 -1.59 -19.53
CA THR A 37 -4.29 -0.74 -19.80
C THR A 37 -4.31 0.57 -19.02
N ARG A 38 -5.38 0.91 -18.27
CA ARG A 38 -5.38 2.09 -17.39
C ARG A 38 -4.56 1.90 -16.11
N MET A 39 -4.43 0.68 -15.61
CA MET A 39 -3.76 0.40 -14.32
C MET A 39 -2.23 0.29 -14.40
N ARG A 40 -1.65 0.10 -15.59
CA ARG A 40 -0.19 0.20 -15.79
C ARG A 40 0.35 1.63 -15.62
N GLY A 41 -0.56 2.63 -15.64
CA GLY A 41 -0.24 4.05 -15.49
C GLY A 41 0.28 4.46 -14.12
N PHE A 42 0.07 3.63 -13.09
CA PHE A 42 0.81 3.73 -11.83
C PHE A 42 2.12 2.94 -11.96
N ASN A 43 3.06 3.48 -12.73
CA ASN A 43 4.46 3.06 -12.66
C ASN A 43 5.02 3.44 -11.27
N LEU A 44 4.60 2.73 -10.23
CA LEU A 44 5.44 2.59 -9.06
C LEU A 44 6.59 1.71 -9.55
N ASP A 45 7.81 2.24 -9.67
CA ASP A 45 9.00 1.48 -10.08
C ASP A 45 9.12 0.15 -9.35
N VAL A 46 8.60 0.12 -8.13
CA VAL A 46 8.39 -1.05 -7.29
C VAL A 46 7.62 -2.18 -7.95
N VAL A 47 6.47 -1.90 -8.57
CA VAL A 47 5.60 -2.91 -9.18
C VAL A 47 6.31 -3.53 -10.37
N ARG A 48 7.03 -2.73 -11.16
CA ARG A 48 7.88 -3.23 -12.25
C ARG A 48 8.98 -4.16 -11.71
N SER A 49 9.74 -3.71 -10.71
CA SER A 49 10.75 -4.54 -10.06
C SER A 49 10.15 -5.80 -9.41
N ALA A 50 8.90 -5.75 -8.95
CA ALA A 50 8.21 -6.90 -8.38
C ALA A 50 7.86 -7.93 -9.45
N VAL A 51 7.27 -7.50 -10.56
CA VAL A 51 6.90 -8.38 -11.68
C VAL A 51 8.15 -9.06 -12.24
N GLU A 52 9.24 -8.32 -12.40
CA GLU A 52 10.55 -8.85 -12.84
C GLU A 52 11.15 -9.82 -11.80
N ALA A 53 11.16 -9.44 -10.52
CA ALA A 53 11.75 -10.26 -9.45
C ALA A 53 10.94 -11.52 -9.12
N ASN A 54 9.66 -11.57 -9.47
CA ASN A 54 8.77 -12.67 -9.16
C ASN A 54 8.86 -13.82 -10.18
N GLY A 55 9.71 -13.69 -11.20
CA GLY A 55 10.14 -14.81 -12.05
C GLY A 55 8.98 -15.64 -12.59
N TRP A 56 8.02 -14.98 -13.26
CA TRP A 56 6.91 -15.65 -13.96
C TRP A 56 7.40 -16.34 -15.25
N GLU A 57 8.50 -17.09 -15.15
CA GLU A 57 8.94 -18.05 -16.14
C GLU A 57 8.61 -19.45 -15.60
N GLY A 58 7.71 -20.15 -16.28
CA GLY A 58 7.57 -21.60 -16.16
C GLY A 58 6.74 -22.13 -14.99
N GLY A 59 5.42 -22.23 -15.18
CA GLY A 59 4.68 -23.43 -14.77
C GLY A 59 4.17 -23.58 -13.32
N LYS A 60 4.12 -22.54 -12.49
CA LYS A 60 3.55 -22.65 -11.13
C LYS A 60 2.09 -22.16 -11.06
N LEU A 61 1.30 -22.82 -10.21
CA LEU A 61 -0.13 -22.58 -9.96
C LEU A 61 -0.53 -21.11 -10.13
N ARG A 62 -1.46 -20.84 -11.04
CA ARG A 62 -2.05 -19.51 -11.17
C ARG A 62 -3.03 -19.27 -10.03
N PRO A 63 -2.95 -18.14 -9.31
CA PRO A 63 -3.99 -17.77 -8.36
C PRO A 63 -5.34 -17.61 -9.06
N SER A 64 -6.42 -17.81 -8.31
CA SER A 64 -7.78 -17.59 -8.81
C SER A 64 -7.95 -16.15 -9.32
N ILE A 65 -8.58 -16.00 -10.49
CA ILE A 65 -8.86 -14.68 -11.07
C ILE A 65 -9.77 -13.90 -10.10
N PRO A 66 -9.39 -12.67 -9.72
CA PRO A 66 -10.18 -11.86 -8.78
C PRO A 66 -11.51 -11.42 -9.40
N SER A 67 -12.53 -11.27 -8.56
CA SER A 67 -13.83 -10.72 -8.98
C SER A 67 -13.75 -9.23 -9.32
N ALA A 68 -14.73 -8.72 -10.07
CA ALA A 68 -14.83 -7.29 -10.41
C ALA A 68 -14.83 -6.39 -9.16
N SER A 69 -15.48 -6.82 -8.07
CA SER A 69 -15.50 -6.10 -6.79
C SER A 69 -14.14 -6.03 -6.09
N HIS A 70 -13.27 -7.04 -6.25
CA HIS A 70 -11.89 -6.97 -5.78
C HIS A 70 -11.07 -5.99 -6.63
N ILE A 71 -11.29 -5.98 -7.94
CA ILE A 71 -10.62 -5.07 -8.87
C ILE A 71 -10.95 -3.61 -8.56
N THR A 72 -12.23 -3.28 -8.34
CA THR A 72 -12.63 -1.92 -7.94
C THR A 72 -12.00 -1.49 -6.61
N ARG A 73 -11.99 -2.37 -5.60
CA ARG A 73 -11.35 -2.08 -4.30
C ARG A 73 -9.83 -1.89 -4.43
N MET A 74 -9.19 -2.65 -5.31
CA MET A 74 -7.77 -2.50 -5.65
C MET A 74 -7.51 -1.13 -6.29
N ASP A 75 -8.30 -0.73 -7.28
CA ASP A 75 -8.19 0.60 -7.91
C ASP A 75 -8.28 1.73 -6.89
N ASP A 76 -9.24 1.66 -5.96
CA ASP A 76 -9.39 2.65 -4.89
C ASP A 76 -8.16 2.70 -3.98
N ALA A 77 -7.66 1.55 -3.55
CA ALA A 77 -6.52 1.45 -2.64
C ALA A 77 -5.21 1.94 -3.28
N LEU A 78 -5.00 1.71 -4.58
CA LEU A 78 -3.81 2.22 -5.29
C LEU A 78 -3.75 3.76 -5.29
N ARG A 79 -4.90 4.43 -5.32
CA ARG A 79 -4.97 5.90 -5.25
C ARG A 79 -4.48 6.43 -3.90
N TRP A 80 -4.57 5.65 -2.83
CA TRP A 80 -4.15 6.08 -1.49
C TRP A 80 -2.64 6.32 -1.42
N VAL A 81 -1.84 5.59 -2.19
CA VAL A 81 -0.38 5.81 -2.28
C VAL A 81 -0.07 7.22 -2.81
N GLN A 82 -1.00 7.87 -3.54
CA GLN A 82 -0.85 9.25 -3.99
C GLN A 82 -0.98 10.29 -2.88
N LEU A 83 -1.54 9.95 -1.72
CA LEU A 83 -1.68 10.86 -0.58
C LEU A 83 -0.34 11.16 0.10
N ILE A 84 0.65 10.26 -0.04
CA ILE A 84 2.02 10.54 0.38
C ILE A 84 2.57 11.66 -0.53
N PRO A 85 3.17 12.76 -0.05
CA PRO A 85 3.71 13.80 -0.94
C PRO A 85 4.72 13.29 -1.99
N GLN A 86 4.82 13.95 -3.14
CA GLN A 86 5.68 13.50 -4.26
C GLN A 86 7.17 13.58 -3.93
N ASP A 87 7.59 14.58 -3.15
CA ASP A 87 8.95 14.76 -2.62
C ASP A 87 9.36 13.62 -1.66
N ARG A 88 8.40 12.87 -1.11
CA ARG A 88 8.62 11.71 -0.24
C ARG A 88 8.62 10.40 -1.02
N TYR A 89 9.32 10.36 -2.14
CA TYR A 89 9.36 9.22 -3.06
C TYR A 89 9.81 7.91 -2.39
N VAL A 90 10.73 7.96 -1.43
CA VAL A 90 11.19 6.77 -0.67
C VAL A 90 10.02 6.15 0.12
N LEU A 91 9.16 6.95 0.72
CA LEU A 91 7.99 6.45 1.46
C LEU A 91 6.97 5.79 0.52
N ARG A 92 6.69 6.42 -0.62
CA ARG A 92 5.85 5.84 -1.69
C ARG A 92 6.40 4.49 -2.15
N ARG A 93 7.71 4.41 -2.34
CA ARG A 93 8.41 3.19 -2.76
C ARG A 93 8.28 2.08 -1.71
N ILE A 94 8.50 2.40 -0.44
CA ILE A 94 8.40 1.42 0.66
C ILE A 94 6.97 0.94 0.82
N VAL A 95 5.99 1.84 0.92
CA VAL A 95 4.57 1.48 1.09
C VAL A 95 4.07 0.66 -0.10
N GLY A 96 4.37 1.10 -1.33
CA GLY A 96 4.02 0.36 -2.55
C GLY A 96 4.70 -1.01 -2.66
N ALA A 97 5.87 -1.21 -2.05
CA ALA A 97 6.55 -2.51 -2.06
C ALA A 97 5.98 -3.46 -1.02
N ARG A 98 5.60 -2.89 0.13
CA ARG A 98 5.04 -3.65 1.24
C ARG A 98 3.62 -4.13 0.97
N SER A 99 2.85 -3.41 0.15
CA SER A 99 1.52 -3.85 -0.29
C SER A 99 1.54 -5.13 -1.12
N LEU A 100 2.67 -5.44 -1.79
CA LEU A 100 2.78 -6.60 -2.68
C LEU A 100 2.94 -7.90 -1.88
N VAL A 101 1.80 -8.56 -1.69
CA VAL A 101 1.66 -9.87 -1.03
C VAL A 101 1.31 -10.94 -2.06
N SER A 102 2.03 -12.05 -2.04
CA SER A 102 1.79 -13.18 -2.92
C SER A 102 0.42 -13.80 -2.63
N PRO A 103 -0.47 -13.93 -3.64
CA PRO A 103 -1.80 -14.51 -3.45
C PRO A 103 -1.78 -16.02 -3.17
N LEU A 104 -0.64 -16.69 -3.36
CA LEU A 104 -0.51 -18.15 -3.20
C LEU A 104 -0.13 -18.58 -1.78
N ASN A 105 0.68 -17.76 -1.11
CA ASN A 105 1.27 -18.13 0.19
C ASN A 105 1.20 -16.99 1.22
N ASP A 106 0.54 -15.88 0.87
CA ASP A 106 0.33 -14.71 1.72
C ASP A 106 1.63 -14.07 2.24
N LYS A 107 2.76 -14.33 1.56
CA LYS A 107 4.06 -13.75 1.90
C LYS A 107 4.31 -12.49 1.08
N HIS A 108 4.92 -11.51 1.72
CA HIS A 108 5.37 -10.31 1.03
C HIS A 108 6.53 -10.59 0.07
N LEU A 109 6.43 -10.03 -1.14
CA LEU A 109 7.47 -10.12 -2.17
C LEU A 109 8.74 -9.36 -1.76
N PHE A 110 8.55 -8.30 -0.95
CA PHE A 110 9.62 -7.47 -0.40
C PHE A 110 9.62 -7.53 1.13
N PRO A 111 10.31 -8.52 1.73
CA PRO A 111 10.59 -8.55 3.16
C PRO A 111 11.42 -7.33 3.59
N TRP A 112 11.32 -6.95 4.87
CA TRP A 112 12.01 -5.77 5.42
C TRP A 112 13.51 -5.74 5.15
N ARG A 113 14.20 -6.88 5.31
CA ARG A 113 15.64 -6.98 5.04
C ARG A 113 15.99 -6.74 3.58
N ARG A 114 15.18 -7.28 2.65
CA ARG A 114 15.35 -7.07 1.21
C ARG A 114 15.21 -5.59 0.85
N LEU A 115 14.22 -4.91 1.41
CA LEU A 115 14.06 -3.46 1.23
C LEU A 115 15.23 -2.67 1.81
N GLY A 116 15.73 -3.07 2.98
CA GLY A 116 16.92 -2.46 3.58
C GLY A 116 18.13 -2.54 2.65
N THR A 117 18.43 -3.72 2.11
CA THR A 117 19.50 -3.91 1.12
C THR A 117 19.27 -3.07 -0.14
N MET A 118 18.05 -3.06 -0.69
CA MET A 118 17.73 -2.31 -1.91
C MET A 118 17.82 -0.78 -1.75
N LEU A 119 17.58 -0.27 -0.54
CA LEU A 119 17.56 1.16 -0.24
C LEU A 119 18.80 1.63 0.52
N GLY A 120 19.77 0.74 0.79
CA GLY A 120 20.98 1.07 1.53
C GLY A 120 20.73 1.50 2.98
N ALA A 121 19.70 0.97 3.63
CA ALA A 121 19.30 1.36 4.99
C ALA A 121 19.01 0.15 5.88
N ASP A 122 19.13 0.31 7.19
CA ASP A 122 18.75 -0.75 8.12
C ASP A 122 17.24 -1.04 8.08
N HIS A 123 16.88 -2.31 8.23
CA HIS A 123 15.50 -2.77 8.17
C HIS A 123 14.59 -2.13 9.24
N LYS A 124 15.11 -1.70 10.40
CA LYS A 124 14.35 -0.95 11.40
C LYS A 124 14.04 0.48 10.93
N ALA A 125 14.95 1.10 10.20
CA ALA A 125 14.69 2.40 9.56
C ALA A 125 13.59 2.26 8.50
N ILE A 126 13.62 1.20 7.69
CA ILE A 126 12.57 0.91 6.71
C ILE A 126 11.20 0.71 7.39
N GLN A 127 11.14 -0.05 8.50
CA GLN A 127 9.90 -0.22 9.26
C GLN A 127 9.33 1.11 9.76
N ARG A 128 10.20 1.99 10.27
CA ARG A 128 9.81 3.32 10.73
C ARG A 128 9.29 4.19 9.58
N TRP A 129 10.00 4.20 8.45
CA TRP A 129 9.58 4.95 7.25
C TRP A 129 8.27 4.41 6.67
N HIS A 130 8.06 3.09 6.70
CA HIS A 130 6.78 2.50 6.32
C HIS A 130 5.65 3.03 7.21
N ALA A 131 5.82 3.00 8.54
CA ALA A 131 4.83 3.55 9.47
C ALA A 131 4.51 5.03 9.16
N GLN A 132 5.54 5.86 8.95
CA GLN A 132 5.36 7.26 8.54
C GLN A 132 4.58 7.41 7.23
N GLY A 133 4.81 6.53 6.25
CA GLY A 133 4.05 6.50 5.00
C GLY A 133 2.58 6.17 5.22
N ILE A 134 2.29 5.20 6.09
CA ILE A 134 0.92 4.82 6.47
C ILE A 134 0.23 5.96 7.22
N ASP A 135 0.92 6.63 8.15
CA ASP A 135 0.38 7.76 8.90
C ASP A 135 -0.07 8.90 7.96
N LEU A 136 0.70 9.18 6.90
CA LEU A 136 0.33 10.16 5.89
C LEU A 136 -0.92 9.77 5.11
N ILE A 137 -1.07 8.48 4.78
CA ILE A 137 -2.26 7.96 4.10
C ILE A 137 -3.48 8.06 5.02
N VAL A 138 -3.36 7.58 6.26
CA VAL A 138 -4.41 7.67 7.29
C VAL A 138 -4.85 9.11 7.49
N ALA A 139 -3.90 10.04 7.60
CA ALA A 139 -4.19 11.45 7.72
C ALA A 139 -4.96 11.99 6.50
N GLY A 140 -4.48 11.70 5.28
CA GLY A 140 -5.14 12.12 4.05
C GLY A 140 -6.56 11.56 3.88
N LEU A 141 -6.78 10.30 4.25
CA LEU A 141 -8.09 9.65 4.17
C LEU A 141 -9.08 10.19 5.21
N ASN A 142 -8.60 10.56 6.39
CA ASN A 142 -9.42 11.16 7.45
C ASN A 142 -9.59 12.68 7.30
N GLY A 143 -9.12 13.28 6.19
CA GLY A 143 -9.19 14.73 5.95
C GLY A 143 -8.20 15.57 6.78
N ILE A 144 -7.23 14.94 7.43
CA ILE A 144 -6.17 15.59 8.19
C ILE A 144 -5.03 15.90 7.22
N VAL A 145 -5.02 17.13 6.71
CA VAL A 145 -3.93 17.61 5.82
C VAL A 145 -2.61 17.67 6.61
N PRO A 146 -1.45 17.27 6.05
CA PRO A 146 -0.17 17.24 6.77
C PRO A 146 0.28 18.56 7.41
N SER A 147 -0.19 19.71 6.89
CA SER A 147 0.04 21.04 7.49
C SER A 147 -0.64 21.21 8.85
N GLN A 148 -1.63 20.38 9.19
CA GLN A 148 -2.36 20.41 10.45
C GLN A 148 -1.78 19.48 11.52
N ILE A 149 -1.02 18.45 11.14
CA ILE A 149 -0.40 17.49 12.08
C ILE A 149 0.59 18.21 13.01
N LYS A 150 1.44 19.09 12.44
CA LYS A 150 2.38 19.91 13.24
C LYS A 150 1.69 20.93 14.17
N ARG A 151 0.42 21.27 13.93
CA ARG A 151 -0.36 22.17 14.80
C ARG A 151 -0.96 21.41 15.98
N ALA A 152 -1.49 20.20 15.76
CA ALA A 152 -2.07 19.38 16.82
C ALA A 152 -1.03 18.96 17.89
N GLU A 153 0.20 18.65 17.46
CA GLU A 153 1.30 18.33 18.39
C GLU A 153 1.77 19.54 19.22
N ARG A 154 1.70 20.76 18.66
CA ARG A 154 2.06 21.99 19.39
C ARG A 154 1.01 22.43 20.39
N VAL A 155 -0.28 22.28 20.07
CA VAL A 155 -1.38 22.65 20.98
C VAL A 155 -1.39 21.73 22.21
N SER A 156 -1.00 20.47 22.06
CA SER A 156 -0.89 19.51 23.16
C SER A 156 0.36 19.73 24.04
N ALA A 157 1.39 20.40 23.52
CA ALA A 157 2.64 20.69 24.24
C ALA A 157 2.62 22.04 24.98
N THR A 158 1.54 22.83 24.86
CA THR A 158 1.38 24.14 25.52
C THR A 158 0.39 24.08 26.71
N GLN A 159 -0.09 22.90 27.10
CA GLN A 159 -0.95 22.69 28.27
C GLN A 159 -0.28 21.92 29.41
N LYS A 160 1.04 22.10 29.61
CA LYS A 160 1.72 21.73 30.85
C LYS A 160 2.47 22.91 31.42
#